data_AF-A0A7J8HYM7-F1
#
_entry.id   AF-A0A7J8HYM7-F1
#
_cell.length_a   1.000
_cell.length_b   1.000
_cell.length_c   1.000
_cell.angle_alpha   90.00
_cell.angle_beta   90.00
_cell.angle_gamma   90.00
#
_symmetry.space_group_name_H-M   'P 1'
#
loop_
_entity.id
_entity.type
_entity.pdbx_description
1 polymer ?
#
loop_
_entity_poly.entity_id
_entity_poly.type
_entity_poly.pdbx_seq_one_letter_code
_entity_poly.pdbx_strand_id
1 'polypeptide(L)'
;MGDLELLLPGEADVLVRELCSFPLREMGSGGWNQQHENLEKLNMQAILDATASQGEPIQELLVTHRKIPTLVEELIAVEMWKQKVFPVLCRLEDFKPQNTFPIYMVELQKQAELMEFEITLKALSVLRYITDCVDSLSLSALSRMLSTHNLPCLLVELLEHSPWSRREGGKLQQFEGGCWQTVAPSEQQKLSKLDGQVWIALYNLLLSPEARARYCLTSFAKGQLLKLRAFLTDTLLDQLPILADLQGFLAHLALTEPQPPKKDLVLEQVPEIWERLERENRGKWQAIAKHQLQHVFSPSEQDLRLQARRWAETYKLDVLEAVAPERHRCAHCSAEASKRCSRCQKEWYCCRECQVKHWVKHGKTCVLAAQGDRAK
;
A
#
# COMPACT_ATOMS: atom_id res chain seq x y z
N MET A 1 -15.96 -23.48 -1.03
CA MET A 1 -14.73 -22.77 -0.65
C MET A 1 -14.19 -23.54 0.54
N GLY A 2 -13.31 -24.49 0.28
CA GLY A 2 -12.65 -25.25 1.35
C GLY A 2 -11.52 -24.42 1.91
N ASP A 3 -11.27 -24.55 3.21
CA ASP A 3 -10.26 -23.86 4.00
C ASP A 3 -8.92 -23.77 3.26
N LEU A 4 -8.64 -22.62 2.67
CA LEU A 4 -7.33 -22.33 2.11
C LEU A 4 -6.47 -21.79 3.26
N GLU A 5 -6.05 -22.66 4.17
CA GLU A 5 -5.03 -22.29 5.16
C GLU A 5 -3.66 -22.34 4.46
N LEU A 6 -3.02 -21.17 4.35
CA LEU A 6 -1.67 -21.05 3.79
C LEU A 6 -0.61 -21.51 4.80
N LEU A 7 -0.91 -21.33 6.08
CA LEU A 7 -0.08 -21.75 7.20
C LEU A 7 -0.70 -22.95 7.89
N LEU A 8 0.11 -23.92 8.28
CA LEU A 8 -0.35 -25.06 9.08
C LEU A 8 -0.80 -24.59 10.48
N PRO A 9 -1.70 -25.33 11.15
CA PRO A 9 -2.10 -25.01 12.52
C PRO A 9 -0.89 -24.85 13.45
N GLY A 10 -0.78 -23.70 14.10
CA GLY A 10 0.32 -23.35 15.01
C GLY A 10 1.60 -22.82 14.33
N GLU A 11 1.73 -22.92 13.00
CA GLU A 11 2.87 -22.35 12.26
C GLU A 11 2.92 -20.82 12.42
N ALA A 12 1.77 -20.15 12.37
CA ALA A 12 1.68 -18.71 12.58
C ALA A 12 2.25 -18.26 13.95
N ASP A 13 2.01 -19.01 15.03
CA ASP A 13 2.55 -18.69 16.36
C ASP A 13 4.08 -18.73 16.36
N VAL A 14 4.65 -19.79 15.77
CA VAL A 14 6.11 -19.95 15.67
C VAL A 14 6.72 -18.81 14.86
N LEU A 15 6.18 -18.54 13.66
CA LEU A 15 6.68 -17.48 12.79
C LEU A 15 6.63 -16.11 13.46
N VAL A 16 5.52 -15.78 14.15
CA VAL A 16 5.39 -14.52 14.87
C VAL A 16 6.41 -14.42 16.00
N ARG A 17 6.63 -15.50 16.77
CA ARG A 17 7.58 -15.50 17.90
C ARG A 17 9.02 -15.29 17.47
N GLU A 18 9.39 -15.80 16.30
CA GLU A 18 10.74 -15.70 15.74
C GLU A 18 11.08 -14.31 15.16
N LEU A 19 10.08 -13.44 14.93
CA LEU A 19 10.30 -12.09 14.41
C LEU A 19 11.29 -11.30 15.27
N CYS A 20 12.33 -10.75 14.64
CA CYS A 20 13.39 -9.99 15.28
C CYS A 20 13.84 -8.79 14.44
N SER A 21 14.51 -7.82 15.07
CA SER A 21 15.10 -6.68 14.37
C SER A 21 16.49 -7.04 13.86
N PHE A 22 16.86 -6.57 12.67
CA PHE A 22 18.17 -6.78 12.06
C PHE A 22 18.99 -5.49 12.07
N PRO A 23 20.31 -5.56 12.31
CA PRO A 23 21.18 -4.40 12.13
C PRO A 23 21.27 -4.02 10.65
N LEU A 24 21.44 -2.73 10.34
CA LEU A 24 21.46 -2.22 8.95
C LEU A 24 22.46 -2.93 8.03
N ARG A 25 23.58 -3.44 8.57
CA ARG A 25 24.60 -4.19 7.81
C ARG A 25 24.15 -5.58 7.34
N GLU A 26 23.11 -6.14 7.96
CA GLU A 26 22.54 -7.46 7.66
C GLU A 26 21.28 -7.36 6.78
N MET A 27 20.88 -6.14 6.37
CA MET A 27 19.78 -5.97 5.42
C MET A 27 20.11 -6.61 4.08
N GLY A 28 19.19 -7.43 3.58
CA GLY A 28 19.37 -8.26 2.39
C GLY A 28 20.12 -9.58 2.65
N SER A 29 20.58 -9.84 3.88
CA SER A 29 21.21 -11.13 4.23
C SER A 29 20.22 -12.28 4.16
N GLY A 30 20.72 -13.52 4.15
CA GLY A 30 19.86 -14.72 4.12
C GLY A 30 18.85 -14.78 5.26
N GLY A 31 19.26 -14.42 6.49
CA GLY A 31 18.35 -14.37 7.64
C GLY A 31 17.27 -13.31 7.50
N TRP A 32 17.65 -12.11 7.05
CA TRP A 32 16.71 -11.02 6.79
C TRP A 32 15.70 -11.38 5.70
N ASN A 33 16.16 -11.95 4.58
CA ASN A 33 15.28 -12.40 3.50
C ASN A 33 14.34 -13.51 3.98
N GLN A 34 14.80 -14.45 4.80
CA GLN A 34 13.94 -15.52 5.33
C GLN A 34 12.85 -14.96 6.25
N GLN A 35 13.16 -13.98 7.09
CA GLN A 35 12.14 -13.31 7.90
C GLN A 35 11.15 -12.55 7.01
N HIS A 36 11.64 -11.86 5.96
CA HIS A 36 10.76 -11.17 5.02
C HIS A 36 9.79 -12.14 4.33
N GLU A 37 10.27 -13.31 3.87
CA GLU A 37 9.42 -14.38 3.33
C GLU A 37 8.36 -14.84 4.35
N ASN A 38 8.74 -15.00 5.62
CA ASN A 38 7.81 -15.41 6.67
C ASN A 38 6.76 -14.33 6.97
N LEU A 39 7.15 -13.05 6.94
CA LEU A 39 6.23 -11.92 7.09
C LEU A 39 5.21 -11.87 5.96
N GLU A 40 5.64 -12.12 4.73
CA GLU A 40 4.71 -12.19 3.58
C GLU A 40 3.71 -13.33 3.74
N LYS A 41 4.12 -14.51 4.22
CA LYS A 41 3.17 -15.60 4.51
C LYS A 41 2.16 -15.22 5.59
N LEU A 42 2.61 -14.60 6.68
CA LEU A 42 1.73 -14.10 7.74
C LEU A 42 0.74 -13.05 7.21
N ASN A 43 1.21 -12.15 6.36
CA ASN A 43 0.38 -11.14 5.71
C ASN A 43 -0.69 -11.78 4.80
N MET A 44 -0.29 -12.74 3.95
CA MET A 44 -1.23 -13.44 3.08
C MET A 44 -2.29 -14.21 3.89
N GLN A 45 -1.90 -14.87 4.98
CA GLN A 45 -2.86 -15.52 5.88
C GLN A 45 -3.83 -14.50 6.51
N ALA A 46 -3.32 -13.36 6.99
CA ALA A 46 -4.18 -12.31 7.57
C ALA A 46 -5.22 -11.78 6.56
N ILE A 47 -4.85 -11.68 5.28
CA ILE A 47 -5.80 -11.26 4.24
C ILE A 47 -6.85 -12.36 3.98
N LEU A 48 -6.46 -13.64 4.01
CA LEU A 48 -7.40 -14.76 3.87
C LEU A 48 -8.40 -14.79 5.03
N ASP A 49 -7.93 -14.61 6.26
CA ASP A 49 -8.76 -14.56 7.46
C ASP A 49 -9.79 -13.43 7.36
N ALA A 50 -9.33 -12.22 7.00
CA ALA A 50 -10.20 -11.06 6.79
C ALA A 50 -11.21 -11.29 5.67
N THR A 51 -10.79 -11.89 4.55
CA THR A 51 -11.67 -12.19 3.40
C THR A 51 -12.74 -13.22 3.76
N ALA A 52 -12.39 -14.22 4.58
CA ALA A 52 -13.31 -15.21 5.10
C ALA A 52 -14.21 -14.67 6.24
N SER A 53 -14.05 -13.40 6.63
CA SER A 53 -14.70 -12.81 7.82
C SER A 53 -14.48 -13.65 9.08
N GLN A 54 -13.34 -14.34 9.14
CA GLN A 54 -12.83 -14.93 10.37
C GLN A 54 -12.29 -13.80 11.27
N GLY A 55 -11.98 -14.09 12.54
CA GLY A 55 -11.32 -13.12 13.43
C GLY A 55 -9.96 -12.68 12.89
N GLU A 56 -9.19 -11.92 13.68
CA GLU A 56 -7.87 -11.40 13.29
C GLU A 56 -6.73 -12.14 14.02
N PRO A 57 -6.56 -13.47 13.86
CA PRO A 57 -5.66 -14.26 14.70
C PRO A 57 -4.19 -13.86 14.55
N ILE A 58 -3.76 -13.47 13.33
CA ILE A 58 -2.40 -12.99 13.09
C ILE A 58 -2.14 -11.69 13.87
N GLN A 59 -3.09 -10.76 13.86
CA GLN A 59 -3.00 -9.52 14.63
C GLN A 59 -2.97 -9.80 16.13
N GLU A 60 -3.82 -10.69 16.63
CA GLU A 60 -3.84 -11.10 18.04
C GLU A 60 -2.50 -11.72 18.47
N LEU A 61 -1.89 -12.56 17.62
CA LEU A 61 -0.56 -13.13 17.86
C LEU A 61 0.52 -12.05 17.93
N LEU A 62 0.51 -11.09 16.98
CA LEU A 62 1.46 -9.97 16.96
C LEU A 62 1.36 -9.10 18.22
N VAL A 63 0.14 -8.85 18.71
CA VAL A 63 -0.10 -8.12 19.96
C VAL A 63 0.35 -8.94 21.17
N THR A 64 -0.04 -10.21 21.23
CA THR A 64 0.27 -11.13 22.35
C THR A 64 1.77 -11.28 22.54
N HIS A 65 2.51 -11.48 21.44
CA HIS A 65 3.97 -11.63 21.45
C HIS A 65 4.73 -10.30 21.40
N ARG A 66 4.02 -9.16 21.46
CA ARG A 66 4.58 -7.79 21.43
C ARG A 66 5.54 -7.56 20.26
N LYS A 67 5.17 -8.02 19.07
CA LYS A 67 6.00 -7.91 17.86
C LYS A 67 5.75 -6.64 17.06
N ILE A 68 4.70 -5.87 17.37
CA ILE A 68 4.42 -4.58 16.72
C ILE A 68 5.63 -3.64 16.78
N PRO A 69 6.30 -3.40 17.95
CA PRO A 69 7.50 -2.55 17.99
C PRO A 69 8.64 -3.06 17.10
N THR A 70 8.83 -4.38 17.01
CA THR A 70 9.84 -5.01 16.13
C THR A 70 9.55 -4.72 14.66
N LEU A 71 8.29 -4.87 14.24
CA LEU A 71 7.88 -4.55 12.87
C LEU A 71 8.06 -3.07 12.54
N VAL A 72 7.69 -2.19 13.47
CA VAL A 72 7.89 -0.74 13.33
C VAL A 72 9.38 -0.41 13.21
N GLU A 73 10.23 -1.04 14.02
CA GLU A 73 11.68 -0.86 13.94
C GLU A 73 12.26 -1.33 12.60
N GLU A 74 11.84 -2.49 12.10
CA GLU A 74 12.26 -2.99 10.78
C GLU A 74 11.82 -2.04 9.65
N LEU A 75 10.58 -1.53 9.68
CA LEU A 75 10.10 -0.56 8.68
C LEU A 75 10.94 0.71 8.68
N ILE A 76 11.24 1.25 9.88
CA ILE A 76 12.09 2.44 10.06
C ILE A 76 13.51 2.16 9.56
N ALA A 77 14.06 0.99 9.89
CA ALA A 77 15.40 0.61 9.51
C ALA A 77 15.50 0.48 7.97
N VAL A 78 14.51 -0.12 7.31
CA VAL A 78 14.47 -0.24 5.84
C VAL A 78 14.44 1.13 5.19
N GLU A 79 13.63 2.05 5.72
CA GLU A 79 13.58 3.43 5.21
C GLU A 79 14.92 4.15 5.42
N MET A 80 15.56 4.00 6.59
CA MET A 80 16.89 4.55 6.84
C MET A 80 17.94 3.98 5.87
N TRP A 81 17.92 2.67 5.62
CA TRP A 81 18.83 2.03 4.69
C TRP A 81 18.64 2.58 3.27
N LYS A 82 17.40 2.71 2.81
CA LYS A 82 17.06 3.32 1.51
C LYS A 82 17.58 4.75 1.39
N GLN A 83 17.48 5.56 2.45
CA GLN A 83 17.90 6.96 2.41
C GLN A 83 19.42 7.15 2.59
N LYS A 84 20.08 6.32 3.40
CA LYS A 84 21.48 6.56 3.86
C LYS A 84 22.50 5.62 3.26
N VAL A 85 22.15 4.35 3.05
CA VAL A 85 23.09 3.30 2.64
C VAL A 85 22.96 3.00 1.15
N PHE A 86 21.75 2.81 0.64
CA PHE A 86 21.49 2.49 -0.76
C PHE A 86 22.12 3.49 -1.75
N PRO A 87 22.03 4.82 -1.56
CA PRO A 87 22.65 5.77 -2.48
C PRO A 87 24.18 5.74 -2.44
N VAL A 88 24.77 5.27 -1.34
CA VAL A 88 26.22 5.07 -1.24
C VAL A 88 26.61 3.80 -1.97
N LEU A 89 25.86 2.71 -1.80
CA LEU A 89 26.06 1.44 -2.47
C LEU A 89 26.02 1.60 -4.01
N CYS A 90 25.03 2.31 -4.55
CA CYS A 90 24.92 2.59 -5.99
C CYS A 90 26.08 3.41 -6.57
N ARG A 91 26.84 4.14 -5.74
CA ARG A 91 27.99 4.96 -6.16
C ARG A 91 29.33 4.25 -6.05
N LEU A 92 29.38 3.03 -5.51
CA LEU A 92 30.62 2.26 -5.43
C LEU A 92 31.02 1.75 -6.82
N GLU A 93 32.27 1.99 -7.23
CA GLU A 93 32.81 1.64 -8.57
C GLU A 93 32.76 0.13 -8.89
N ASP A 94 32.76 -0.72 -7.86
CA ASP A 94 32.69 -2.18 -7.93
C ASP A 94 31.24 -2.70 -8.11
N PHE A 95 30.23 -1.82 -8.07
CA PHE A 95 28.85 -2.18 -8.39
C PHE A 95 28.68 -2.27 -9.91
N LYS A 96 29.19 -3.36 -10.49
CA LYS A 96 28.95 -3.75 -11.88
C LYS A 96 28.02 -4.95 -11.90
N PRO A 97 26.70 -4.76 -11.92
CA PRO A 97 25.81 -5.89 -11.95
C PRO A 97 26.00 -6.62 -13.28
N GLN A 98 26.57 -7.82 -13.23
CA GLN A 98 26.78 -8.65 -14.40
C GLN A 98 25.46 -9.35 -14.76
N ASN A 99 24.84 -8.90 -15.85
CA ASN A 99 24.05 -9.65 -16.84
C ASN A 99 22.71 -9.00 -17.24
N THR A 100 22.58 -8.74 -18.54
CA THR A 100 21.36 -8.52 -19.36
C THR A 100 20.41 -7.40 -18.94
N PHE A 101 20.89 -6.15 -19.01
CA PHE A 101 20.33 -5.02 -18.25
C PHE A 101 19.23 -4.15 -18.92
N PRO A 102 19.22 -3.75 -20.21
CA PRO A 102 18.41 -2.58 -20.58
C PRO A 102 16.88 -2.79 -20.65
N ILE A 103 16.39 -3.85 -21.30
CA ILE A 103 14.94 -4.06 -21.51
C ILE A 103 14.27 -4.56 -20.23
N TYR A 104 14.93 -5.45 -19.49
CA TYR A 104 14.45 -5.92 -18.18
C TYR A 104 14.46 -4.80 -17.15
N MET A 105 15.44 -3.88 -17.17
CA MET A 105 15.42 -2.73 -16.25
C MET A 105 14.25 -1.79 -16.52
N VAL A 106 13.88 -1.52 -17.78
CA VAL A 106 12.73 -0.66 -18.07
C VAL A 106 11.43 -1.29 -17.56
N GLU A 107 11.23 -2.59 -17.76
CA GLU A 107 10.07 -3.28 -17.22
C GLU A 107 10.10 -3.34 -15.69
N LEU A 108 11.25 -3.66 -15.08
CA LEU A 108 11.40 -3.67 -13.62
C LEU A 108 11.19 -2.28 -13.01
N GLN A 109 11.66 -1.23 -13.66
CA GLN A 109 11.43 0.15 -13.24
C GLN A 109 9.94 0.48 -13.28
N LYS A 110 9.25 0.11 -14.36
CA LYS A 110 7.81 0.29 -14.47
C LYS A 110 7.04 -0.50 -13.40
N GLN A 111 7.45 -1.73 -13.11
CA GLN A 111 6.86 -2.52 -12.02
C GLN A 111 7.12 -1.88 -10.65
N ALA A 112 8.32 -1.34 -10.42
CA ALA A 112 8.66 -0.63 -9.19
C ALA A 112 7.81 0.64 -9.02
N GLU A 113 7.66 1.44 -10.06
CA GLU A 113 6.81 2.64 -10.06
C GLU A 113 5.33 2.31 -9.80
N LEU A 114 4.82 1.24 -10.42
CA LEU A 114 3.45 0.76 -10.16
C LEU A 114 3.29 0.31 -8.70
N MET A 115 4.26 -0.43 -8.17
CA MET A 115 4.24 -0.90 -6.79
C MET A 115 4.31 0.27 -5.80
N GLU A 116 5.16 1.27 -6.06
CA GLU A 116 5.29 2.48 -5.25
C GLU A 116 4.00 3.30 -5.26
N PHE A 117 3.34 3.38 -6.42
CA PHE A 117 2.01 3.98 -6.54
C PHE A 117 0.97 3.23 -5.70
N GLU A 118 0.89 1.90 -5.81
CA GLU A 118 -0.02 1.09 -4.98
C GLU A 118 0.22 1.23 -3.49
N ILE A 119 1.49 1.21 -3.07
CA ILE A 119 1.88 1.41 -1.67
C ILE A 119 1.38 2.77 -1.19
N THR A 120 1.52 3.81 -2.01
CA THR A 120 1.06 5.16 -1.67
C THR A 120 -0.46 5.21 -1.47
N LEU A 121 -1.23 4.53 -2.32
CA LEU A 121 -2.70 4.45 -2.17
C LEU A 121 -3.12 3.69 -0.91
N LYS A 122 -2.40 2.61 -0.57
CA LYS A 122 -2.61 1.86 0.68
C LYS A 122 -2.22 2.71 1.90
N ALA A 123 -1.13 3.46 1.82
CA ALA A 123 -0.68 4.37 2.87
C ALA A 123 -1.71 5.47 3.14
N LEU A 124 -2.42 5.97 2.13
CA LEU A 124 -3.53 6.90 2.30
C LEU A 124 -4.67 6.27 3.13
N SER A 125 -4.97 4.99 2.93
CA SER A 125 -5.99 4.28 3.71
C SER A 125 -5.55 4.11 5.17
N VAL A 126 -4.29 3.74 5.41
CA VAL A 126 -3.71 3.69 6.77
C VAL A 126 -3.75 5.07 7.42
N LEU A 127 -3.39 6.11 6.68
CA LEU A 127 -3.42 7.49 7.16
C LEU A 127 -4.83 7.89 7.61
N ARG A 128 -5.86 7.54 6.83
CA ARG A 128 -7.25 7.77 7.22
C ARG A 128 -7.59 7.07 8.53
N TYR A 129 -7.21 5.81 8.71
CA TYR A 129 -7.49 5.12 9.98
C TYR A 129 -6.76 5.74 11.18
N ILE A 130 -5.55 6.28 10.97
CA ILE A 130 -4.85 7.06 12.00
C ILE A 130 -5.67 8.31 12.38
N THR A 131 -6.32 8.97 11.41
CA THR A 131 -7.16 10.14 11.71
C THR A 131 -8.46 9.77 12.44
N ASP A 132 -8.98 8.54 12.31
CA ASP A 132 -10.13 8.08 13.10
C ASP A 132 -9.80 8.05 14.62
N CYS A 133 -8.51 7.94 14.96
CA CYS A 133 -8.04 7.90 16.34
C CYS A 133 -7.51 9.25 16.86
N VAL A 134 -7.83 10.37 16.19
CA VAL A 134 -7.20 11.69 16.43
C VAL A 134 -7.23 12.13 17.88
N ASP A 135 -8.31 11.83 18.61
CA ASP A 135 -8.50 12.21 20.02
C ASP A 135 -7.64 11.35 20.98
N SER A 136 -7.16 10.20 20.51
CA SER A 136 -6.27 9.28 21.25
C SER A 136 -4.80 9.39 20.82
N LEU A 137 -4.49 10.20 19.80
CA LEU A 137 -3.12 10.37 19.34
C LEU A 137 -2.27 11.13 20.36
N SER A 138 -0.98 10.81 20.40
CA SER A 138 -0.03 11.59 21.17
C SER A 138 0.07 13.02 20.62
N LEU A 139 0.41 13.96 21.50
CA LEU A 139 0.61 15.37 21.13
C LEU A 139 1.58 15.52 19.94
N SER A 140 2.69 14.79 19.98
CA SER A 140 3.73 14.80 18.94
C SER A 140 3.20 14.33 17.59
N ALA A 141 2.44 13.23 17.57
CA ALA A 141 1.85 12.70 16.34
C ALA A 141 0.89 13.71 15.70
N LEU A 142 -0.06 14.24 16.49
CA LEU A 142 -1.05 15.19 16.01
C LEU A 142 -0.41 16.52 15.56
N SER A 143 0.56 17.03 16.32
CA SER A 143 1.32 18.25 16.00
C SER A 143 2.07 18.11 14.67
N ARG A 144 2.74 16.98 14.44
CA ARG A 144 3.44 16.71 13.17
C ARG A 144 2.48 16.58 11.99
N MET A 145 1.35 15.90 12.19
CA MET A 145 0.31 15.77 11.16
C MET A 145 -0.23 17.15 10.72
N LEU A 146 -0.52 18.02 11.69
CA LEU A 146 -1.16 19.31 11.42
C LEU A 146 -0.19 20.42 11.03
N SER A 147 0.97 20.51 11.68
CA SER A 147 1.88 21.65 11.57
C SER A 147 3.12 21.36 10.72
N THR A 148 3.74 20.18 10.88
CA THR A 148 4.94 19.82 10.11
C THR A 148 4.60 19.41 8.68
N HIS A 149 3.61 18.52 8.53
CA HIS A 149 3.22 17.96 7.24
C HIS A 149 1.99 18.62 6.63
N ASN A 150 1.26 19.43 7.40
CA ASN A 150 0.05 20.13 6.96
C ASN A 150 -0.91 19.21 6.19
N LEU A 151 -1.25 18.08 6.81
CA LEU A 151 -2.11 17.04 6.22
C LEU A 151 -3.42 17.59 5.67
N PRO A 152 -4.15 18.51 6.33
CA PRO A 152 -5.38 19.04 5.75
C PRO A 152 -5.17 19.67 4.37
N CYS A 153 -4.10 20.44 4.16
CA CYS A 153 -3.80 21.01 2.85
C CYS A 153 -3.33 19.97 1.84
N LEU A 154 -2.53 18.98 2.28
CA LEU A 154 -2.11 17.87 1.41
C LEU A 154 -3.32 17.06 0.90
N LEU A 155 -4.29 16.80 1.76
CA LEU A 155 -5.52 16.06 1.42
C LEU A 155 -6.40 16.86 0.43
N VAL A 156 -6.45 18.19 0.54
CA VAL A 156 -7.10 19.05 -0.47
C VAL A 156 -6.42 18.87 -1.84
N GLU A 157 -5.10 18.91 -1.88
CA GLU A 157 -4.33 18.76 -3.12
C GLU A 157 -4.56 17.39 -3.78
N LEU A 158 -4.70 16.34 -2.96
CA LEU A 158 -5.06 15.00 -3.45
C LEU A 158 -6.47 14.93 -4.04
N LEU A 159 -7.45 15.66 -3.50
CA LEU A 159 -8.79 15.75 -4.10
C LEU A 159 -8.81 16.60 -5.38
N GLU A 160 -7.97 17.63 -5.47
CA GLU A 160 -7.90 18.49 -6.65
C GLU A 160 -7.28 17.75 -7.84
N HIS A 161 -6.26 16.94 -7.58
CA HIS A 161 -5.54 16.20 -8.63
C HIS A 161 -6.01 14.76 -8.85
N SER A 162 -6.60 14.12 -7.83
CA SER A 162 -7.08 12.73 -7.84
C SER A 162 -6.15 11.78 -8.62
N PRO A 163 -4.94 11.49 -8.14
CA PRO A 163 -3.94 10.73 -8.90
C PRO A 163 -4.40 9.30 -9.27
N TRP A 164 -5.44 8.78 -8.60
CA TRP A 164 -6.12 7.52 -8.91
C TRP A 164 -7.21 7.64 -10.00
N SER A 165 -7.40 8.81 -10.61
CA SER A 165 -8.38 9.05 -11.67
C SER A 165 -7.69 9.70 -12.88
N ARG A 166 -8.03 9.25 -14.09
CA ARG A 166 -7.50 9.84 -15.33
C ARG A 166 -8.50 9.75 -16.47
N ARG A 167 -8.39 10.61 -17.48
CA ARG A 167 -9.17 10.51 -18.72
C ARG A 167 -8.26 10.09 -19.86
N GLU A 168 -8.54 8.93 -20.44
CA GLU A 168 -7.80 8.38 -21.57
C GLU A 168 -8.76 8.07 -22.71
N GLY A 169 -8.51 8.61 -23.91
CA GLY A 169 -9.40 8.42 -25.06
C GLY A 169 -10.84 8.91 -24.84
N GLY A 170 -11.03 9.96 -24.02
CA GLY A 170 -12.34 10.51 -23.67
C GLY A 170 -13.13 9.71 -22.63
N LYS A 171 -12.61 8.56 -22.18
CA LYS A 171 -13.22 7.72 -21.15
C LYS A 171 -12.57 7.99 -19.79
N LEU A 172 -13.38 8.03 -18.73
CA LEU A 172 -12.89 8.11 -17.36
C LEU A 172 -12.35 6.74 -16.96
N GLN A 173 -11.12 6.71 -16.44
CA GLN A 173 -10.49 5.56 -15.83
C GLN A 173 -10.19 5.85 -14.36
N GLN A 174 -10.37 4.84 -13.51
CA GLN A 174 -10.02 4.88 -12.09
C GLN A 174 -9.12 3.70 -11.76
N PHE A 175 -8.20 3.92 -10.83
CA PHE A 175 -7.29 2.86 -10.37
C PHE A 175 -7.92 2.11 -9.20
N GLU A 176 -8.32 0.87 -9.44
CA GLU A 176 -8.92 0.00 -8.42
C GLU A 176 -8.40 -1.44 -8.56
N GLY A 177 -8.06 -2.06 -7.42
CA GLY A 177 -7.59 -3.45 -7.41
C GLY A 177 -6.27 -3.67 -8.15
N GLY A 178 -5.34 -2.71 -8.11
CA GLY A 178 -4.02 -2.82 -8.77
C GLY A 178 -4.05 -2.56 -10.28
N CYS A 179 -5.19 -2.18 -10.86
CA CYS A 179 -5.28 -1.90 -12.29
C CYS A 179 -6.16 -0.68 -12.62
N TRP A 180 -5.89 -0.08 -13.77
CA TRP A 180 -6.72 1.00 -14.32
C TRP A 180 -7.97 0.42 -14.98
N GLN A 181 -9.14 0.77 -14.47
CA GLN A 181 -10.43 0.30 -14.94
C GLN A 181 -11.22 1.45 -15.58
N THR A 182 -11.91 1.17 -16.70
CA THR A 182 -12.77 2.16 -17.34
C THR A 182 -14.11 2.25 -16.61
N VAL A 183 -14.48 3.46 -16.18
CA VAL A 183 -15.71 3.71 -15.43
C VAL A 183 -16.90 3.81 -16.39
N ALA A 184 -17.92 2.99 -16.17
CA ALA A 184 -19.16 3.04 -16.93
C ALA A 184 -19.89 4.38 -16.70
N PRO A 185 -20.61 4.94 -17.70
CA PRO A 185 -21.29 6.24 -17.56
C PRO A 185 -22.22 6.35 -16.34
N SER A 186 -22.91 5.26 -15.97
CA SER A 186 -23.78 5.20 -14.79
C SER A 186 -23.05 5.26 -13.46
N GLU A 187 -21.74 5.02 -13.45
CA GLU A 187 -20.92 4.96 -12.24
C GLU A 187 -20.00 6.18 -12.10
N GLN A 188 -19.96 7.07 -13.10
CA GLN A 188 -19.10 8.27 -13.07
C GLN A 188 -19.48 9.27 -11.97
N GLN A 189 -20.70 9.19 -11.45
CA GLN A 189 -21.15 10.02 -10.32
C GLN A 189 -20.90 9.36 -8.96
N LYS A 190 -20.49 8.08 -8.93
CA LYS A 190 -20.18 7.40 -7.68
C LYS A 190 -18.85 7.92 -7.13
N LEU A 191 -18.83 8.16 -5.83
CA LEU A 191 -17.62 8.50 -5.10
C LEU A 191 -16.65 7.31 -5.15
N SER A 192 -15.41 7.53 -5.56
CA SER A 192 -14.40 6.47 -5.51
C SER A 192 -14.05 6.15 -4.06
N LYS A 193 -13.61 4.92 -3.79
CA LYS A 193 -13.23 4.51 -2.43
C LYS A 193 -12.13 5.41 -1.87
N LEU A 194 -11.15 5.78 -2.71
CA LEU A 194 -10.01 6.62 -2.31
C LEU A 194 -10.44 8.05 -2.01
N ASP A 195 -11.31 8.64 -2.84
CA ASP A 195 -11.88 9.97 -2.53
C ASP A 195 -12.62 9.94 -1.18
N GLY A 196 -13.37 8.87 -0.91
CA GLY A 196 -14.01 8.64 0.39
C GLY A 196 -13.01 8.62 1.55
N GLN A 197 -11.85 7.95 1.39
CA GLN A 197 -10.79 7.96 2.42
C GLN A 197 -10.29 9.39 2.70
N VAL A 198 -10.06 10.19 1.66
CA VAL A 198 -9.59 11.57 1.81
C VAL A 198 -10.63 12.44 2.50
N TRP A 199 -11.90 12.33 2.11
CA TRP A 199 -13.00 13.08 2.71
C TRP A 199 -13.19 12.76 4.19
N ILE A 200 -13.16 11.48 4.55
CA ILE A 200 -13.25 11.05 5.96
C ILE A 200 -12.03 11.56 6.74
N ALA A 201 -10.83 11.48 6.16
CA ALA A 201 -9.63 12.00 6.80
C ALA A 201 -9.70 13.51 7.05
N LEU A 202 -10.21 14.28 6.09
CA LEU A 202 -10.47 15.72 6.22
C LEU A 202 -11.53 16.00 7.30
N TYR A 203 -12.63 15.25 7.31
CA TYR A 203 -13.67 15.36 8.32
C TYR A 203 -13.09 15.19 9.73
N ASN A 204 -12.34 14.11 9.97
CA ASN A 204 -11.75 13.80 11.26
C ASN A 204 -10.80 14.91 11.73
N LEU A 205 -9.89 15.37 10.86
CA LEU A 205 -8.89 16.38 11.20
C LEU A 205 -9.48 17.78 11.39
N LEU A 206 -10.52 18.13 10.65
CA LEU A 206 -11.08 19.50 10.66
C LEU A 206 -12.21 19.66 11.67
N LEU A 207 -12.89 18.59 12.07
CA LEU A 207 -14.00 18.66 13.01
C LEU A 207 -13.67 18.16 14.42
N SER A 208 -12.58 17.40 14.61
CA SER A 208 -12.10 17.05 15.96
C SER A 208 -11.74 18.32 16.76
N PRO A 209 -12.27 18.50 17.98
CA PRO A 209 -11.90 19.62 18.85
C PRO A 209 -10.39 19.67 19.14
N GLU A 210 -9.78 18.52 19.39
CA GLU A 210 -8.38 18.33 19.70
C GLU A 210 -7.49 18.77 18.54
N ALA A 211 -7.85 18.38 17.32
CA ALA A 211 -7.13 18.79 16.11
C ALA A 211 -7.32 20.29 15.83
N ARG A 212 -8.55 20.79 15.94
CA ARG A 212 -8.87 22.22 15.72
C ARG A 212 -8.17 23.15 16.67
N ALA A 213 -8.03 22.77 17.94
CA ALA A 213 -7.33 23.57 18.94
C ALA A 213 -5.85 23.79 18.58
N ARG A 214 -5.26 22.89 17.77
CA ARG A 214 -3.84 22.89 17.43
C ARG A 214 -3.55 23.33 16.01
N TYR A 215 -4.51 23.18 15.10
CA TYR A 215 -4.29 23.49 13.70
C TYR A 215 -4.11 25.00 13.50
N CYS A 216 -2.91 25.39 13.07
CA CYS A 216 -2.61 26.78 12.74
C CYS A 216 -3.25 27.17 11.40
N LEU A 217 -4.42 27.80 11.47
CA LEU A 217 -5.12 28.29 10.29
C LEU A 217 -4.49 29.58 9.74
N THR A 218 -3.46 29.43 8.89
CA THR A 218 -2.88 30.54 8.11
C THR A 218 -3.81 30.99 6.98
N SER A 219 -3.58 32.18 6.41
CA SER A 219 -4.30 32.63 5.21
C SER A 219 -4.14 31.67 4.03
N PHE A 220 -2.96 31.06 3.88
CA PHE A 220 -2.72 30.03 2.87
C PHE A 220 -3.57 28.79 3.14
N ALA A 221 -3.54 28.26 4.37
CA ALA A 221 -4.32 27.09 4.74
C ALA A 221 -5.83 27.32 4.58
N LYS A 222 -6.32 28.50 4.99
CA LYS A 222 -7.71 28.91 4.75
C LYS A 222 -8.04 28.90 3.25
N GLY A 223 -7.17 29.48 2.42
CA GLY A 223 -7.35 29.48 0.97
C GLY A 223 -7.46 28.07 0.37
N GLN A 224 -6.58 27.15 0.79
CA GLN A 224 -6.62 25.76 0.35
C GLN A 224 -7.91 25.06 0.81
N LEU A 225 -8.24 25.12 2.09
CA LEU A 225 -9.44 24.47 2.63
C LEU A 225 -10.73 24.97 1.97
N LEU A 226 -10.81 26.25 1.61
CA LEU A 226 -11.99 26.79 0.95
C LEU A 226 -12.21 26.27 -0.47
N LYS A 227 -11.17 25.71 -1.13
CA LYS A 227 -11.34 25.01 -2.41
C LYS A 227 -12.29 23.82 -2.30
N LEU A 228 -12.34 23.16 -1.14
CA LEU A 228 -13.22 22.00 -0.88
C LEU A 228 -14.70 22.31 -1.13
N ARG A 229 -15.11 23.58 -1.00
CA ARG A 229 -16.50 24.00 -1.26
C ARG A 229 -16.95 23.70 -2.69
N ALA A 230 -16.04 23.73 -3.66
CA ALA A 230 -16.35 23.41 -5.05
C ALA A 230 -16.59 21.90 -5.28
N PHE A 231 -16.03 21.05 -4.41
CA PHE A 231 -16.15 19.60 -4.49
C PHE A 231 -17.31 19.04 -3.64
N LEU A 232 -17.78 19.79 -2.64
CA LEU A 232 -18.96 19.48 -1.81
C LEU A 232 -20.28 19.72 -2.56
N THR A 233 -20.54 18.87 -3.56
CA THR A 233 -21.79 18.84 -4.33
C THR A 233 -22.90 18.10 -3.58
N ASP A 234 -24.16 18.36 -3.93
CA ASP A 234 -25.31 17.64 -3.36
C ASP A 234 -25.19 16.12 -3.56
N THR A 235 -24.71 15.68 -4.72
CA THR A 235 -24.45 14.27 -5.02
C THR A 235 -23.39 13.64 -4.12
N LEU A 236 -22.39 14.42 -3.68
CA LEU A 236 -21.41 13.95 -2.71
C LEU A 236 -22.04 13.85 -1.31
N LEU A 237 -22.84 14.84 -0.90
CA LEU A 237 -23.52 14.84 0.38
C LEU A 237 -24.56 13.71 0.49
N ASP A 238 -25.24 13.38 -0.61
CA ASP A 238 -26.15 12.23 -0.66
C ASP A 238 -25.41 10.89 -0.43
N GLN A 239 -24.18 10.78 -0.94
CA GLN A 239 -23.34 9.58 -0.80
C GLN A 239 -22.58 9.52 0.53
N LEU A 240 -22.22 10.68 1.10
CA LEU A 240 -21.48 10.79 2.35
C LEU A 240 -22.08 11.89 3.25
N PRO A 241 -23.26 11.64 3.87
CA PRO A 241 -24.02 12.67 4.59
C PRO A 241 -23.28 13.31 5.77
N ILE A 242 -22.31 12.61 6.35
CA ILE A 242 -21.45 13.13 7.44
C ILE A 242 -20.71 14.42 7.03
N LEU A 243 -20.51 14.67 5.73
CA LEU A 243 -19.83 15.86 5.24
C LEU A 243 -20.67 17.14 5.34
N ALA A 244 -21.95 17.06 5.72
CA ALA A 244 -22.78 18.24 5.97
C ALA A 244 -22.18 19.15 7.05
N ASP A 245 -21.63 18.56 8.13
CA ASP A 245 -20.97 19.32 9.19
C ASP A 245 -19.69 20.00 8.68
N LEU A 246 -18.95 19.31 7.80
CA LEU A 246 -17.76 19.87 7.15
C LEU A 246 -18.13 21.04 6.23
N GLN A 247 -19.24 20.94 5.49
CA GLN A 247 -19.76 22.03 4.67
C GLN A 247 -20.11 23.25 5.54
N GLY A 248 -20.78 23.03 6.67
CA GLY A 248 -21.08 24.08 7.65
C GLY A 248 -19.82 24.72 8.23
N PHE A 249 -18.82 23.92 8.59
CA PHE A 249 -17.51 24.39 9.05
C PHE A 249 -16.83 25.29 8.00
N LEU A 250 -16.80 24.88 6.72
CA LEU A 250 -16.18 25.66 5.64
C LEU A 250 -16.95 26.95 5.35
N ALA A 251 -18.27 26.95 5.50
CA ALA A 251 -19.08 28.16 5.38
C ALA A 251 -18.74 29.17 6.49
N HIS A 252 -18.59 28.71 7.73
CA HIS A 252 -18.13 29.55 8.84
C HIS A 252 -16.70 30.05 8.62
N LEU A 253 -15.79 29.16 8.19
CA LEU A 253 -14.40 29.47 7.91
C LEU A 253 -14.23 30.59 6.88
N ALA A 254 -15.10 30.64 5.87
CA ALA A 254 -15.09 31.68 4.85
C ALA A 254 -15.24 33.08 5.46
N LEU A 255 -16.08 33.20 6.50
CA LEU A 255 -16.40 34.45 7.19
C LEU A 255 -15.37 34.84 8.26
N THR A 256 -14.63 33.87 8.81
CA THR A 256 -13.68 34.10 9.91
C THR A 256 -12.30 34.53 9.41
N GLU A 257 -11.72 35.59 9.96
CA GLU A 257 -10.34 35.98 9.65
C GLU A 257 -9.31 35.08 10.35
N PRO A 258 -8.26 34.63 9.64
CA PRO A 258 -7.21 33.81 10.23
C PRO A 258 -6.44 34.61 11.28
N GLN A 259 -6.37 34.08 12.50
CA GLN A 259 -5.59 34.65 13.59
C GLN A 259 -4.10 34.29 13.42
N PRO A 260 -3.16 35.15 13.84
CA PRO A 260 -1.75 34.80 13.83
C PRO A 260 -1.49 33.57 14.72
N PRO A 261 -0.56 32.67 14.32
CA PRO A 261 -0.23 31.49 15.12
C PRO A 261 0.15 31.88 16.55
N LYS A 262 -0.51 31.26 17.53
CA LYS A 262 -0.02 31.28 18.91
C LYS A 262 1.21 30.37 18.98
N LYS A 263 2.33 30.92 19.44
CA LYS A 263 3.54 30.13 19.71
C LYS A 263 3.41 29.48 21.07
N ASP A 264 2.85 28.27 21.09
CA ASP A 264 2.87 27.45 22.29
C ASP A 264 4.25 26.79 22.43
N LEU A 265 4.80 26.76 23.65
CA LEU A 265 5.98 25.95 23.94
C LEU A 265 5.53 24.50 23.98
N VAL A 266 5.95 23.73 22.98
CA VAL A 266 5.59 22.32 22.86
C VAL A 266 6.81 21.47 23.23
N LEU A 267 6.70 20.72 24.34
CA LEU A 267 7.68 19.73 24.77
C LEU A 267 7.20 18.35 24.27
N GLU A 268 7.86 17.82 23.25
CA GLU A 268 7.46 16.58 22.55
C GLU A 268 8.47 15.45 22.76
N GLN A 269 7.98 14.21 22.81
CA GLN A 269 8.80 13.03 22.60
C GLN A 269 9.11 12.88 21.11
N VAL A 270 10.38 12.70 20.79
CA VAL A 270 10.92 12.57 19.42
C VAL A 270 11.02 11.07 19.06
N PRO A 271 10.93 10.66 17.78
CA PRO A 271 11.04 9.26 17.39
C PRO A 271 12.34 8.59 17.86
N GLU A 272 12.26 7.84 18.96
CA GLU A 272 13.42 7.24 19.62
C GLU A 272 14.12 6.20 18.75
N ILE A 273 13.36 5.45 17.94
CA ILE A 273 13.90 4.37 17.10
C ILE A 273 14.79 4.95 16.00
N TRP A 274 14.30 5.94 15.23
CA TRP A 274 15.09 6.57 14.17
C TRP A 274 16.34 7.22 14.75
N GLU A 275 16.21 8.02 15.82
CA GLU A 275 17.36 8.70 16.42
C GLU A 275 18.39 7.73 16.99
N ARG A 276 17.94 6.64 17.61
CA ARG A 276 18.81 5.56 18.09
C ARG A 276 19.58 4.92 16.93
N LEU A 277 18.89 4.48 15.89
CA LEU A 277 19.50 3.85 14.72
C LEU A 277 20.47 4.80 14.01
N GLU A 278 20.10 6.08 13.84
CA GLU A 278 20.96 7.10 13.23
C GLU A 278 22.21 7.31 14.09
N ARG A 279 22.07 7.41 15.41
CA ARG A 279 23.21 7.58 16.34
C ARG A 279 24.15 6.39 16.31
N GLU A 280 23.62 5.17 16.29
CA GLU A 280 24.41 3.93 16.28
C GLU A 280 25.20 3.73 14.98
N ASN A 281 24.65 4.21 13.86
CA ASN A 281 25.20 4.00 12.52
C ASN A 281 25.85 5.25 11.89
N ARG A 282 25.78 6.40 12.58
CA ARG A 282 26.37 7.67 12.11
C ARG A 282 27.84 7.48 11.70
N GLY A 283 28.18 7.93 10.51
CA GLY A 283 29.54 7.85 9.95
C GLY A 283 29.94 6.47 9.44
N LYS A 284 29.10 5.43 9.59
CA LYS A 284 29.39 4.07 9.15
C LYS A 284 28.76 3.70 7.81
N TRP A 285 27.99 4.60 7.18
CA TRP A 285 27.22 4.34 5.96
C TRP A 285 28.06 3.71 4.83
N GLN A 286 29.28 4.23 4.60
CA GLN A 286 30.17 3.70 3.57
C GLN A 286 30.75 2.33 3.91
N ALA A 287 31.07 2.08 5.19
CA ALA A 287 31.55 0.78 5.64
C ALA A 287 30.45 -0.29 5.54
N ILE A 288 29.21 0.07 5.90
CA ILE A 288 28.03 -0.77 5.76
C ILE A 288 27.81 -1.14 4.28
N ALA A 289 27.81 -0.14 3.39
CA ALA A 289 27.62 -0.36 1.95
C ALA A 289 28.69 -1.29 1.36
N LYS A 290 29.98 -1.11 1.71
CA LYS A 290 31.07 -1.98 1.25
C LYS A 290 30.92 -3.41 1.76
N HIS A 291 30.61 -3.59 3.05
CA HIS A 291 30.36 -4.90 3.64
C HIS A 291 29.22 -5.62 2.93
N GLN A 292 28.10 -4.93 2.72
CA GLN A 292 26.94 -5.50 2.04
C GLN A 292 27.23 -5.86 0.59
N LEU A 293 27.96 -5.02 -0.14
CA LEU A 293 28.36 -5.35 -1.51
C LEU A 293 29.15 -6.67 -1.57
N GLN A 294 30.09 -6.86 -0.65
CA GLN A 294 30.97 -8.03 -0.64
C GLN A 294 30.31 -9.31 -0.11
N HIS A 295 29.45 -9.19 0.90
CA HIS A 295 28.96 -10.36 1.66
C HIS A 295 27.45 -10.62 1.54
N VAL A 296 26.68 -9.64 1.08
CA VAL A 296 25.21 -9.71 1.04
C VAL A 296 24.69 -9.68 -0.40
N PHE A 297 25.18 -8.72 -1.20
CA PHE A 297 24.76 -8.51 -2.59
C PHE A 297 25.75 -9.08 -3.62
N SER A 298 26.52 -10.10 -3.23
CA SER A 298 27.32 -10.94 -4.14
C SER A 298 26.83 -12.41 -4.17
N PRO A 299 25.52 -12.68 -4.38
CA PRO A 299 25.00 -14.04 -4.45
C PRO A 299 25.47 -14.77 -5.71
N SER A 300 25.60 -16.10 -5.63
CA SER A 300 25.81 -16.91 -6.83
C SER A 300 24.55 -16.95 -7.70
N GLU A 301 24.68 -17.30 -8.99
CA GLU A 301 23.52 -17.47 -9.87
C GLU A 301 22.53 -18.53 -9.34
N GLN A 302 23.05 -19.56 -8.68
CA GLN A 302 22.23 -20.59 -8.04
C GLN A 302 21.41 -20.03 -6.87
N ASP A 303 22.02 -19.16 -6.05
CA ASP A 303 21.34 -18.49 -4.93
C ASP A 303 20.25 -17.54 -5.45
N LEU A 304 20.53 -16.77 -6.49
CA LEU A 304 19.55 -15.89 -7.14
C LEU A 304 18.35 -16.68 -7.67
N ARG A 305 18.59 -17.83 -8.33
CA ARG A 305 17.51 -18.69 -8.82
C ARG A 305 16.69 -19.30 -7.68
N LEU A 306 17.34 -19.69 -6.59
CA LEU A 306 16.64 -20.24 -5.42
C LEU A 306 15.77 -19.17 -4.76
N GLN A 307 16.29 -17.95 -4.57
CA GLN A 307 15.53 -16.82 -4.04
C GLN A 307 14.34 -16.48 -4.94
N ALA A 308 14.55 -16.35 -6.25
CA ALA A 308 13.46 -16.08 -7.20
C ALA A 308 12.37 -17.14 -7.14
N ARG A 309 12.72 -18.43 -6.99
CA ARG A 309 11.75 -19.52 -6.82
C ARG A 309 10.96 -19.39 -5.53
N ARG A 310 11.62 -19.13 -4.39
CA ARG A 310 10.95 -18.97 -3.09
C ARG A 310 9.95 -17.82 -3.11
N TRP A 311 10.35 -16.69 -3.68
CA TRP A 311 9.48 -15.52 -3.83
C TRP A 311 8.28 -15.83 -4.74
N ALA A 312 8.53 -16.48 -5.88
CA ALA A 312 7.45 -16.91 -6.78
C ALA A 312 6.49 -17.93 -6.11
N GLU A 313 6.99 -18.77 -5.21
CA GLU A 313 6.18 -19.71 -4.43
C GLU A 313 5.29 -19.01 -3.40
N THR A 314 5.81 -17.99 -2.70
CA THR A 314 5.02 -17.18 -1.74
C THR A 314 3.89 -16.41 -2.43
N TYR A 315 4.10 -15.94 -3.66
CA TYR A 315 3.10 -15.23 -4.46
C TYR A 315 2.43 -16.11 -5.54
N LYS A 316 2.25 -17.41 -5.28
CA LYS A 316 1.54 -18.30 -6.23
C LYS A 316 0.15 -17.76 -6.58
N LEU A 317 -0.21 -17.90 -7.85
CA LEU A 317 -1.46 -17.40 -8.44
C LEU A 317 -2.71 -17.84 -7.64
N ASP A 318 -2.73 -19.07 -7.14
CA ASP A 318 -3.85 -19.60 -6.34
C ASP A 318 -4.02 -18.87 -5.00
N VAL A 319 -2.92 -18.40 -4.41
CA VAL A 319 -2.91 -17.61 -3.17
C VAL A 319 -3.35 -16.17 -3.47
N LEU A 320 -2.82 -15.58 -4.55
CA LEU A 320 -3.20 -14.24 -5.00
C LEU A 320 -4.70 -14.15 -5.34
N GLU A 321 -5.27 -15.18 -5.95
CA GLU A 321 -6.70 -15.26 -6.29
C GLU A 321 -7.61 -15.54 -5.08
N ALA A 322 -7.06 -16.15 -4.03
CA ALA A 322 -7.78 -16.34 -2.78
C ALA A 322 -7.75 -15.08 -1.89
N VAL A 323 -6.66 -14.31 -1.95
CA VAL A 323 -6.43 -13.06 -1.21
C VAL A 323 -7.10 -11.86 -1.88
N ALA A 324 -7.21 -11.87 -3.20
CA ALA A 324 -7.97 -10.90 -3.98
C ALA A 324 -8.85 -11.66 -4.99
N PRO A 325 -10.08 -12.07 -4.61
CA PRO A 325 -11.01 -12.63 -5.57
C PRO A 325 -11.44 -11.48 -6.49
N GLU A 326 -10.68 -11.23 -7.54
CA GLU A 326 -11.22 -10.53 -8.70
C GLU A 326 -12.51 -11.28 -9.07
N ARG A 327 -13.64 -10.57 -9.06
CA ARG A 327 -14.90 -11.13 -9.53
C ARG A 327 -14.81 -11.23 -11.04
N HIS A 328 -14.16 -12.29 -11.50
CA HIS A 328 -13.95 -12.52 -12.92
C HIS A 328 -15.31 -12.66 -13.59
N ARG A 329 -15.44 -12.07 -14.77
CA ARG A 329 -16.67 -12.12 -15.55
C ARG A 329 -16.57 -13.21 -16.59
N CYS A 330 -17.68 -13.89 -16.83
CA CYS A 330 -17.79 -14.93 -17.83
C CYS A 330 -17.55 -14.32 -19.21
N ALA A 331 -16.58 -14.85 -19.96
CA ALA A 331 -16.23 -14.36 -21.29
C ALA A 331 -17.38 -14.45 -22.32
N HIS A 332 -18.42 -15.22 -22.02
CA HIS A 332 -19.62 -15.34 -22.85
C HIS A 332 -20.77 -14.40 -22.41
N CYS A 333 -21.17 -14.45 -21.14
CA CYS A 333 -22.38 -13.76 -20.66
C CYS A 333 -22.13 -12.62 -19.69
N SER A 334 -20.87 -12.33 -19.34
CA SER A 334 -20.44 -11.29 -18.39
C SER A 334 -20.96 -11.42 -16.94
N ALA A 335 -21.70 -12.50 -16.63
CA ALA A 335 -22.07 -12.89 -15.28
C ALA A 335 -20.83 -13.34 -14.49
N GLU A 336 -20.92 -13.38 -13.16
CA GLU A 336 -19.82 -13.80 -12.29
C GLU A 336 -19.34 -15.22 -12.65
N ALA A 337 -18.03 -15.37 -12.83
CA ALA A 337 -17.37 -16.59 -13.25
C ALA A 337 -16.64 -17.23 -12.07
N SER A 338 -16.85 -18.53 -11.89
CA SER A 338 -16.21 -19.33 -10.84
C SER A 338 -15.30 -20.42 -11.41
N LYS A 339 -15.22 -20.57 -12.74
CA LYS A 339 -14.50 -21.65 -13.40
C LYS A 339 -13.57 -21.11 -14.47
N ARG A 340 -12.37 -21.68 -14.57
CA ARG A 340 -11.42 -21.39 -15.65
C ARG A 340 -11.45 -22.46 -16.72
N CYS A 341 -10.99 -22.09 -17.91
CA CYS A 341 -10.63 -23.09 -18.90
C CYS A 341 -9.53 -24.01 -18.35
N SER A 342 -9.83 -25.28 -18.15
CA SER A 342 -8.89 -26.28 -17.64
C SER A 342 -7.64 -26.51 -18.52
N ARG A 343 -7.65 -26.02 -19.76
CA ARG A 343 -6.56 -26.19 -20.72
C ARG A 343 -5.51 -25.08 -20.68
N CYS A 344 -5.93 -23.82 -20.62
CA CYS A 344 -5.01 -22.68 -20.64
C CYS A 344 -5.01 -21.86 -19.35
N GLN A 345 -5.99 -22.08 -18.46
CA GLN A 345 -6.18 -21.38 -17.18
C GLN A 345 -6.28 -19.84 -17.25
N LYS A 346 -6.35 -19.24 -18.45
CA LYS A 346 -6.34 -17.77 -18.66
C LYS A 346 -7.72 -17.16 -18.92
N GLU A 347 -8.76 -17.96 -19.17
CA GLU A 347 -10.10 -17.48 -19.52
C GLU A 347 -11.16 -18.02 -18.54
N TRP A 348 -12.12 -17.17 -18.20
CA TRP A 348 -13.11 -17.40 -17.13
C TRP A 348 -14.54 -17.59 -17.65
N TYR A 349 -15.26 -18.52 -17.02
CA TYR A 349 -16.64 -18.88 -17.34
C TYR A 349 -17.47 -19.15 -16.08
N CYS A 350 -18.76 -18.82 -16.12
CA CYS A 350 -19.70 -19.18 -15.06
C CYS A 350 -20.05 -20.68 -15.08
N CYS A 351 -20.10 -21.30 -16.27
CA CYS A 351 -20.45 -22.70 -16.44
C CYS A 351 -19.84 -23.30 -17.72
N ARG A 352 -19.86 -24.64 -17.81
CA ARG A 352 -19.34 -25.38 -18.98
C ARG A 352 -20.09 -25.04 -20.26
N GLU A 353 -21.39 -24.77 -20.19
CA GLU A 353 -22.19 -24.41 -21.37
C GLU A 353 -21.71 -23.10 -22.00
N CYS A 354 -21.41 -22.08 -21.18
CA CYS A 354 -20.85 -20.82 -21.66
C CYS A 354 -19.46 -21.00 -22.28
N GLN A 355 -18.63 -21.88 -21.71
CA GLN A 355 -17.34 -22.24 -22.29
C GLN A 355 -17.49 -22.89 -23.66
N VAL A 356 -18.43 -23.83 -23.83
CA VAL A 356 -18.67 -24.51 -25.11
C VAL A 356 -19.18 -23.53 -26.16
N LYS A 357 -20.11 -22.63 -25.80
CA LYS A 357 -20.62 -21.60 -26.71
C LYS A 357 -19.52 -20.61 -27.15
N HIS A 358 -18.64 -20.22 -26.24
CA HIS A 358 -17.51 -19.32 -26.56
C HIS A 358 -16.32 -20.05 -27.21
N TRP A 359 -16.30 -21.39 -27.24
CA TRP A 359 -15.15 -22.19 -27.68
C TRP A 359 -14.73 -21.91 -29.12
N VAL A 360 -15.68 -21.54 -29.99
CA VAL A 360 -15.38 -21.18 -31.40
C VAL A 360 -14.41 -20.00 -31.49
N LYS A 361 -14.49 -19.06 -30.54
CA LYS A 361 -13.62 -17.88 -30.45
C LYS A 361 -12.40 -18.15 -29.56
N HIS A 362 -12.63 -18.66 -28.35
CA HIS A 362 -11.58 -18.94 -27.37
C HIS A 362 -10.64 -20.07 -27.79
N GLY A 363 -11.11 -21.09 -28.50
CA GLY A 363 -10.29 -22.27 -28.87
C GLY A 363 -9.04 -21.92 -29.66
N LYS A 364 -9.08 -20.85 -30.47
CA LYS A 364 -7.93 -20.36 -31.25
C LYS A 364 -6.84 -19.75 -30.35
N THR A 365 -7.23 -18.97 -29.35
CA THR A 365 -6.30 -18.34 -28.39
C THR A 365 -5.86 -19.29 -27.28
N CYS A 366 -6.72 -20.24 -26.90
CA CYS A 366 -6.49 -21.26 -25.87
C CYS A 366 -5.25 -22.13 -26.16
N VAL A 367 -5.07 -22.55 -27.42
CA VAL A 367 -3.95 -23.41 -27.83
C VAL A 367 -2.62 -22.67 -27.75
N LEU A 368 -2.59 -21.41 -28.20
CA LEU A 368 -1.39 -20.57 -28.15
C LEU A 368 -1.01 -20.24 -26.70
N ALA A 369 -2.00 -19.93 -25.87
CA ALA A 369 -1.83 -19.64 -24.46
C ALA A 369 -1.28 -20.83 -23.65
N ALA A 370 -1.69 -22.06 -23.97
CA ALA A 370 -1.25 -23.28 -23.30
C ALA A 370 0.15 -23.76 -23.74
N GLN A 371 0.62 -23.36 -24.92
CA GLN A 371 1.98 -23.68 -25.41
C GLN A 371 3.04 -22.74 -24.83
N GLY A 372 2.70 -21.48 -24.57
CA GLY A 372 3.62 -20.50 -23.96
C GLY A 372 4.09 -20.85 -22.54
N ASP A 373 3.28 -21.58 -21.77
CA ASP A 373 3.61 -21.97 -20.39
C ASP A 373 4.38 -23.30 -20.31
N ARG A 374 4.43 -24.09 -21.39
CA ARG A 374 5.28 -25.31 -21.46
C ARG A 374 6.70 -25.05 -21.95
N ALA A 375 6.97 -23.85 -22.45
CA ALA A 375 8.25 -23.45 -23.03
C ALA A 375 9.05 -22.48 -22.14
N LYS A 376 8.63 -22.28 -20.89
CA LYS A 376 9.32 -21.45 -19.88
C LYS A 376 9.83 -22.29 -18.73
#